data_AF-A0A356MKV3-F1
#
_entry.id   AF-A0A356MKV3-F1
#
_cell.length_a   1.000
_cell.length_b   1.000
_cell.length_c   1.000
_cell.angle_alpha   90.00
_cell.angle_beta   90.00
_cell.angle_gamma   90.00
#
_symmetry.space_group_name_H-M   'P 1'
#
loop_
_entity.id
_entity.type
_entity.pdbx_description
1 polymer ?
#
loop_
_entity_poly.entity_id
_entity_poly.type
_entity_poly.pdbx_seq_one_letter_code
_entity_poly.pdbx_strand_id
1 'polypeptide(L)'
;MITVLKYVGLVVFSYLMGSIMFAKLLSKTQKKDISDAGSGNPGSMNMLRNHGFLFGFLNLTLDALKGAIPALCGFFLFGGFNGGIVARSAIYIAGVSAVIGHCFPIFFKFKGGKGVATTMGFCMVAHPFIVLGIFAGYVVLFVITRIGSLCSLICAIVYLVVDTVLLCLEHNYVGLGCLIAVVLLIVWAHRSNIKRLIEKRENVIDLKAVAQKDADRIHNLKEKSRAKADAKHNKTTQVENNEVLDSCENSEVEDKTVTDDVVEDNTNVQDTTEPLD
;
A
#
# COMPACT_ATOMS: atom_id res chain seq x y z
N MET A 1 -17.07 -30.34 -15.82
CA MET A 1 -15.61 -30.20 -15.64
C MET A 1 -15.16 -28.74 -15.62
N ILE A 2 -15.44 -27.94 -16.65
CA ILE A 2 -15.00 -26.52 -16.74
C ILE A 2 -15.48 -25.66 -15.56
N THR A 3 -16.74 -25.80 -15.13
CA THR A 3 -17.28 -25.03 -13.99
C THR A 3 -16.56 -25.35 -12.67
N VAL A 4 -16.23 -26.62 -12.43
CA VAL A 4 -15.48 -27.03 -11.23
C VAL A 4 -14.09 -26.41 -11.25
N LEU A 5 -13.42 -26.44 -12.41
CA LEU A 5 -12.11 -25.82 -12.57
C LEU A 5 -12.16 -24.29 -12.32
N LYS A 6 -13.22 -23.61 -12.77
CA LYS A 6 -13.44 -22.18 -12.47
C LYS A 6 -13.55 -21.92 -10.98
N TYR A 7 -14.32 -22.73 -10.24
CA TYR A 7 -14.44 -22.59 -8.78
C TYR A 7 -13.12 -22.85 -8.06
N VAL A 8 -12.40 -23.93 -8.42
CA VAL A 8 -11.10 -24.24 -7.84
C VAL A 8 -10.11 -23.11 -8.10
N GLY A 9 -10.02 -22.64 -9.36
CA GLY A 9 -9.18 -21.50 -9.72
C GLY A 9 -9.53 -20.23 -8.95
N LEU A 10 -10.82 -19.93 -8.80
CA LEU A 10 -11.30 -18.78 -8.04
C LEU A 10 -10.89 -18.86 -6.56
N VAL A 11 -11.09 -20.01 -5.91
CA VAL A 11 -10.75 -20.22 -4.50
C VAL A 11 -9.25 -20.08 -4.27
N VAL A 12 -8.42 -20.75 -5.09
CA VAL A 12 -6.96 -20.70 -4.99
C VAL A 12 -6.45 -19.28 -5.21
N PHE A 13 -6.90 -18.62 -6.28
CA PHE A 13 -6.53 -17.24 -6.57
C PHE A 13 -6.90 -16.29 -5.43
N SER A 14 -8.14 -16.38 -4.94
CA SER A 14 -8.65 -15.53 -3.86
C SER A 14 -7.84 -15.74 -2.57
N TYR A 15 -7.54 -16.99 -2.21
CA TYR A 15 -6.72 -17.32 -1.05
C TYR A 15 -5.30 -16.76 -1.15
N LEU A 16 -4.64 -16.90 -2.30
CA LEU A 16 -3.29 -16.38 -2.52
C LEU A 16 -3.26 -14.86 -2.48
N MET A 17 -4.23 -14.18 -3.11
CA MET A 17 -4.36 -12.73 -3.00
C MET A 17 -4.61 -12.28 -1.56
N GLY A 18 -5.51 -12.96 -0.85
CA GLY A 18 -5.79 -12.70 0.56
C GLY A 18 -4.57 -12.87 1.47
N SER A 19 -3.69 -13.81 1.13
CA SER A 19 -2.46 -14.14 1.87
C SER A 19 -1.39 -13.05 1.84
N ILE A 20 -1.55 -12.02 1.01
CA ILE A 20 -0.64 -10.87 0.96
C ILE A 20 -0.90 -9.97 2.19
N MET A 21 0.09 -9.88 3.07
CA MET A 21 0.01 -9.07 4.30
C MET A 21 0.57 -7.66 4.08
N PHE A 22 -0.28 -6.74 3.59
CA PHE A 22 0.11 -5.36 3.29
C PHE A 22 0.64 -4.61 4.53
N ALA A 23 0.11 -4.88 5.72
CA ALA A 23 0.60 -4.23 6.94
C ALA A 23 2.08 -4.54 7.21
N LYS A 24 2.49 -5.80 6.97
CA LYS A 24 3.89 -6.23 7.09
C LYS A 24 4.75 -5.64 5.98
N LEU A 25 4.23 -5.55 4.76
CA LEU A 25 4.94 -4.94 3.64
C LEU A 25 5.17 -3.43 3.85
N LEU A 26 4.14 -2.71 4.28
CA LEU A 26 4.21 -1.27 4.54
C LEU A 26 5.10 -0.95 5.75
N SER A 27 5.03 -1.75 6.82
CA SER A 27 5.86 -1.52 8.02
C SER A 27 7.35 -1.73 7.81
N LYS A 28 7.77 -2.56 6.84
CA LYS A 28 9.19 -2.68 6.46
C LYS A 28 9.82 -1.34 6.05
N THR A 29 9.05 -0.42 5.47
CA THR A 29 9.54 0.93 5.14
C THR A 29 9.88 1.78 6.37
N GLN A 30 9.40 1.38 7.55
CA GLN A 30 9.56 2.08 8.82
C GLN A 30 10.57 1.40 9.77
N LYS A 31 11.37 0.44 9.27
CA LYS A 31 12.42 -0.31 10.01
C LYS A 31 11.96 -1.15 11.21
N LYS A 32 10.67 -1.20 11.53
CA LYS A 32 10.11 -2.01 12.62
C LYS A 32 8.89 -2.77 12.11
N ASP A 33 8.85 -4.09 12.33
CA ASP A 33 7.69 -4.90 11.97
C ASP A 33 6.50 -4.50 12.85
N ILE A 34 5.35 -4.29 12.23
CA ILE A 34 4.10 -3.98 12.92
C ILE A 34 3.65 -5.11 13.85
N SER A 35 4.09 -6.34 13.58
CA SER A 35 3.82 -7.50 14.44
C SER A 35 4.51 -7.42 15.80
N ASP A 36 5.54 -6.59 15.96
CA ASP A 36 6.24 -6.39 17.24
C ASP A 36 5.77 -5.11 17.97
N ALA A 37 4.71 -4.47 17.48
CA ALA A 37 4.22 -3.19 17.98
C ALA A 37 2.74 -3.24 18.35
N GLY A 38 2.38 -2.50 19.40
CA GLY A 38 0.99 -2.32 19.83
C GLY A 38 0.31 -3.62 20.21
N SER A 39 -0.64 -4.08 19.38
CA SER A 39 -1.42 -5.32 19.64
C SER A 39 -0.79 -6.56 19.02
N GLY A 40 0.32 -6.40 18.29
CA GLY A 40 0.98 -7.44 17.50
C GLY A 40 0.20 -7.91 16.27
N ASN A 41 -1.03 -7.43 16.07
CA ASN A 41 -1.87 -7.81 14.94
C ASN A 41 -1.51 -6.98 13.69
N PRO A 42 -1.20 -7.62 12.55
CA PRO A 42 -0.87 -6.94 11.30
C PRO A 42 -2.14 -6.44 10.58
N GLY A 43 -2.82 -5.43 11.16
CA GLY A 43 -4.03 -4.84 10.60
C GLY A 43 -4.10 -3.32 10.74
N SER A 44 -5.08 -2.71 10.07
CA SER A 44 -5.17 -1.25 9.88
C SER A 44 -5.24 -0.45 11.17
N MET A 45 -5.94 -0.94 12.20
CA MET A 45 -6.01 -0.25 13.49
C MET A 45 -4.68 -0.28 14.26
N ASN A 46 -3.86 -1.32 14.07
CA ASN A 46 -2.52 -1.33 14.65
C ASN A 46 -1.59 -0.40 13.87
N MET A 47 -1.72 -0.37 12.55
CA MET A 47 -1.00 0.58 11.68
C MET A 47 -1.35 2.03 12.02
N LEU A 48 -2.64 2.34 12.21
CA LEU A 48 -3.14 3.66 12.59
C LEU A 48 -2.47 4.17 13.87
N ARG A 49 -2.47 3.32 14.91
CA ARG A 49 -1.90 3.66 16.23
C ARG A 49 -0.37 3.83 16.20
N ASN A 50 0.34 2.98 15.46
CA ASN A 50 1.81 2.98 15.50
C ASN A 50 2.42 3.93 14.46
N HIS A 51 1.88 3.96 13.23
CA HIS A 51 2.47 4.63 12.07
C HIS A 51 1.64 5.80 11.53
N GLY A 52 0.51 6.16 12.15
CA GLY A 52 -0.30 7.32 11.76
C GLY A 52 -1.48 6.98 10.84
N PHE A 53 -2.34 7.97 10.59
CA PHE A 53 -3.53 7.90 9.77
C PHE A 53 -3.23 7.46 8.34
N LEU A 54 -2.19 8.03 7.73
CA LEU A 54 -1.87 7.71 6.33
C LEU A 54 -1.61 6.21 6.13
N PHE A 55 -0.81 5.60 7.00
CA PHE A 55 -0.47 4.18 6.93
C PHE A 55 -1.62 3.27 7.37
N GLY A 56 -2.42 3.71 8.36
CA GLY A 56 -3.64 3.01 8.76
C GLY A 56 -4.66 2.94 7.62
N PHE A 57 -4.93 4.08 6.99
CA PHE A 57 -5.85 4.21 5.86
C PHE A 57 -5.35 3.45 4.63
N LEU A 58 -4.08 3.59 4.26
CA LEU A 58 -3.51 2.87 3.13
C LEU A 58 -3.60 1.34 3.34
N ASN A 59 -3.30 0.85 4.56
CA ASN A 59 -3.47 -0.57 4.85
C ASN A 59 -4.94 -1.02 4.77
N LEU A 60 -5.87 -0.21 5.28
CA LEU A 60 -7.31 -0.48 5.20
C LEU A 60 -7.75 -0.63 3.74
N THR A 61 -7.37 0.31 2.89
CA THR A 61 -7.73 0.29 1.46
C THR A 61 -7.12 -0.92 0.76
N LEU A 62 -5.84 -1.22 0.97
CA LEU A 62 -5.20 -2.38 0.34
C LEU A 62 -5.79 -3.72 0.81
N ASP A 63 -6.07 -3.85 2.12
CA ASP A 63 -6.73 -5.05 2.65
C ASP A 63 -8.19 -5.19 2.19
N ALA A 64 -8.89 -4.08 1.90
CA ALA A 64 -10.21 -4.11 1.29
C ALA A 64 -10.13 -4.49 -0.20
N LEU A 65 -9.17 -3.93 -0.94
CA LEU A 65 -8.98 -4.24 -2.36
C LEU A 65 -8.68 -5.73 -2.59
N LYS A 66 -7.88 -6.37 -1.75
CA LYS A 66 -7.65 -7.83 -1.90
C LYS A 66 -8.87 -8.69 -1.59
N GLY A 67 -9.90 -8.14 -0.96
CA GLY A 67 -11.21 -8.80 -0.84
C GLY A 67 -12.12 -8.48 -2.03
N ALA A 68 -12.12 -7.22 -2.48
CA ALA A 68 -12.95 -6.76 -3.59
C ALA A 68 -12.51 -7.32 -4.94
N ILE A 69 -11.20 -7.35 -5.24
CA ILE A 69 -10.68 -7.78 -6.55
C ILE A 69 -11.05 -9.23 -6.84
N PRO A 70 -10.77 -10.23 -5.97
CA PRO A 70 -11.16 -11.60 -6.26
C PRO A 70 -12.68 -11.79 -6.34
N ALA A 71 -13.44 -11.04 -5.54
CA ALA A 71 -14.90 -11.08 -5.58
C ALA A 71 -15.46 -10.57 -6.90
N LEU A 72 -14.90 -9.49 -7.44
CA LEU A 72 -15.25 -8.95 -8.76
C LEU A 72 -14.83 -9.91 -9.89
N CYS A 73 -13.64 -10.51 -9.78
CA CYS A 73 -13.20 -11.56 -10.70
C CYS A 73 -14.18 -12.75 -10.68
N GLY A 74 -14.62 -13.19 -9.50
CA GLY A 74 -15.62 -14.23 -9.34
C GLY A 74 -16.94 -13.86 -10.01
N PHE A 75 -17.45 -12.65 -9.76
CA PHE A 75 -18.67 -12.16 -10.38
C PHE A 75 -18.62 -12.26 -11.92
N PHE A 76 -17.58 -11.72 -12.55
CA PHE A 76 -17.47 -11.73 -14.01
C PHE A 76 -17.14 -13.10 -14.60
N LEU A 77 -16.32 -13.92 -13.92
CA LEU A 77 -15.97 -15.28 -14.38
C LEU A 77 -17.20 -16.21 -14.49
N PHE A 78 -18.22 -15.93 -13.68
CA PHE A 78 -19.48 -16.66 -13.63
C PHE A 78 -20.65 -15.93 -14.33
N GLY A 79 -20.36 -14.98 -15.22
CA GLY A 79 -21.35 -14.38 -16.12
C GLY A 79 -21.83 -12.98 -15.73
N GLY A 80 -21.27 -12.40 -14.66
CA GLY A 80 -21.58 -11.03 -14.21
C GLY A 80 -23.08 -10.82 -14.01
N PHE A 81 -23.60 -9.74 -14.58
CA PHE A 81 -25.03 -9.40 -14.51
C PHE A 81 -25.95 -10.47 -15.14
N ASN A 82 -25.44 -11.24 -16.11
CA ASN A 82 -26.20 -12.33 -16.74
C ASN A 82 -26.05 -13.67 -16.00
N GLY A 83 -25.12 -13.77 -15.05
CA GLY A 83 -24.83 -15.01 -14.31
C GLY A 83 -25.80 -15.31 -13.16
N GLY A 84 -26.74 -14.40 -12.90
CA GLY A 84 -27.79 -14.57 -11.89
C GLY A 84 -27.22 -14.96 -10.52
N ILE A 85 -27.85 -15.95 -9.89
CA ILE A 85 -27.48 -16.43 -8.56
C ILE A 85 -26.06 -16.98 -8.49
N VAL A 86 -25.57 -17.62 -9.56
CA VAL A 86 -24.26 -18.28 -9.60
C VAL A 86 -23.13 -17.24 -9.52
N ALA A 87 -23.25 -16.14 -10.27
CA ALA A 87 -22.30 -15.03 -10.20
C ALA A 87 -22.33 -14.35 -8.82
N ARG A 88 -23.51 -14.19 -8.22
CA ARG A 88 -23.64 -13.62 -6.87
C ARG A 88 -23.01 -14.53 -5.82
N SER A 89 -23.25 -15.84 -5.85
CA SER A 89 -22.59 -16.79 -4.93
C SER A 89 -21.08 -16.79 -5.10
N ALA A 90 -20.55 -16.60 -6.32
CA ALA A 90 -19.12 -16.53 -6.57
C ALA A 90 -18.42 -15.35 -5.86
N ILE A 91 -19.10 -14.21 -5.69
CA ILE A 91 -18.60 -13.07 -4.89
C ILE A 91 -18.27 -13.53 -3.47
N TYR A 92 -19.21 -14.23 -2.82
CA TYR A 92 -19.05 -14.69 -1.44
C TYR A 92 -18.00 -15.80 -1.31
N ILE A 93 -17.97 -16.75 -2.24
CA ILE A 93 -16.95 -17.83 -2.25
C ILE A 93 -15.54 -17.24 -2.36
N ALA A 94 -15.35 -16.30 -3.29
CA ALA A 94 -14.09 -15.58 -3.44
C ALA A 94 -13.75 -14.75 -2.19
N GLY A 95 -14.74 -14.04 -1.65
CA GLY A 95 -14.62 -13.23 -0.44
C GLY A 95 -14.15 -14.03 0.77
N VAL A 96 -14.83 -15.14 1.09
CA VAL A 96 -14.43 -16.04 2.18
C VAL A 96 -13.03 -16.57 1.98
N SER A 97 -12.71 -17.01 0.75
CA SER A 97 -11.38 -17.55 0.43
C SER A 97 -10.28 -16.51 0.65
N ALA A 98 -10.52 -15.25 0.26
CA ALA A 98 -9.60 -14.14 0.51
C ALA A 98 -9.47 -13.80 2.00
N VAL A 99 -10.57 -13.85 2.76
CA VAL A 99 -10.55 -13.64 4.22
C VAL A 99 -9.77 -14.75 4.93
N ILE A 100 -9.97 -16.01 4.52
CA ILE A 100 -9.19 -17.15 5.04
C ILE A 100 -7.70 -16.95 4.72
N GLY A 101 -7.36 -16.52 3.51
CA GLY A 101 -5.98 -16.16 3.14
C GLY A 101 -5.42 -15.04 4.03
N HIS A 102 -6.20 -14.01 4.32
CA HIS A 102 -5.76 -12.91 5.21
C HIS A 102 -5.54 -13.37 6.65
N CYS A 103 -6.40 -14.26 7.17
CA CYS A 103 -6.30 -14.77 8.53
C CYS A 103 -5.17 -15.82 8.67
N PHE A 104 -5.00 -16.66 7.65
CA PHE A 104 -4.03 -17.75 7.58
C PHE A 104 -3.15 -17.64 6.32
N PRO A 105 -2.31 -16.60 6.23
CA PRO A 105 -1.51 -16.32 5.05
C PRO A 105 -0.39 -17.34 4.88
N ILE A 106 -0.38 -18.05 3.75
CA ILE A 106 0.66 -19.05 3.45
C ILE A 106 2.07 -18.43 3.43
N PHE A 107 2.20 -17.21 2.91
CA PHE A 107 3.48 -16.50 2.82
C PHE A 107 4.04 -16.01 4.17
N PHE A 108 3.22 -16.04 5.23
CA PHE A 108 3.59 -15.49 6.54
C PHE A 108 3.35 -16.52 7.67
N LYS A 109 3.66 -17.79 7.39
CA LYS A 109 3.59 -18.90 8.37
C LYS A 109 2.21 -19.04 9.02
N PHE A 110 1.15 -18.77 8.25
CA PHE A 110 -0.25 -18.79 8.70
C PHE A 110 -0.56 -17.86 9.89
N LYS A 111 0.27 -16.83 10.11
CA LYS A 111 0.07 -15.79 11.14
C LYS A 111 -0.36 -14.48 10.49
N GLY A 112 -1.68 -14.35 10.32
CA GLY A 112 -2.32 -13.24 9.62
C GLY A 112 -3.00 -12.23 10.51
N GLY A 113 -3.94 -11.49 9.91
CA GLY A 113 -4.78 -10.51 10.59
C GLY A 113 -6.16 -11.08 10.93
N LYS A 114 -7.16 -10.19 11.08
CA LYS A 114 -8.53 -10.58 11.48
C LYS A 114 -9.57 -10.52 10.36
N GLY A 115 -9.19 -10.05 9.18
CA GLY A 115 -10.03 -10.14 7.99
C GLY A 115 -11.18 -9.14 7.87
N VAL A 116 -11.36 -8.20 8.80
CA VAL A 116 -12.49 -7.23 8.75
C VAL A 116 -12.45 -6.36 7.49
N ALA A 117 -11.30 -5.78 7.17
CA ALA A 117 -11.13 -4.93 5.98
C ALA A 117 -11.33 -5.72 4.69
N THR A 118 -10.79 -6.94 4.62
CA THR A 118 -10.97 -7.86 3.49
C THR A 118 -12.42 -8.30 3.33
N THR A 119 -13.14 -8.48 4.44
CA THR A 119 -14.58 -8.75 4.43
C THR A 119 -15.36 -7.58 3.87
N MET A 120 -15.12 -6.38 4.39
CA MET A 120 -15.71 -5.14 3.88
C MET A 120 -15.47 -4.99 2.37
N GLY A 121 -14.28 -5.36 1.88
CA GLY A 121 -13.93 -5.36 0.46
C GLY A 121 -14.86 -6.18 -0.42
N PHE A 122 -15.04 -7.48 -0.13
CA PHE A 122 -15.94 -8.31 -0.96
C PHE A 122 -17.41 -7.94 -0.75
N CYS A 123 -17.80 -7.55 0.47
CA CYS A 123 -19.15 -7.06 0.77
C CYS A 123 -19.48 -5.79 -0.04
N MET A 124 -18.48 -4.93 -0.30
CA MET A 124 -18.66 -3.74 -1.13
C MET A 124 -18.99 -4.11 -2.58
N VAL A 125 -18.51 -5.26 -3.06
CA VAL A 125 -18.85 -5.79 -4.38
C VAL A 125 -20.26 -6.37 -4.39
N ALA A 126 -20.67 -7.05 -3.31
CA ALA A 126 -22.02 -7.60 -3.17
C ALA A 126 -23.09 -6.48 -3.08
N HIS A 127 -22.94 -5.58 -2.09
CA HIS A 127 -23.93 -4.56 -1.77
C HIS A 127 -23.25 -3.23 -1.36
N PRO A 128 -22.78 -2.41 -2.33
CA PRO A 128 -21.97 -1.23 -2.06
C PRO A 128 -22.67 -0.19 -1.17
N PHE A 129 -23.96 0.07 -1.38
CA PHE A 129 -24.70 1.07 -0.60
C PHE A 129 -24.86 0.68 0.87
N ILE A 130 -25.08 -0.61 1.14
CA ILE A 130 -25.22 -1.14 2.51
C ILE A 130 -23.89 -1.02 3.24
N VAL A 131 -22.80 -1.43 2.58
CA VAL A 131 -21.45 -1.31 3.15
C VAL A 131 -21.08 0.14 3.41
N LEU A 132 -21.42 1.06 2.50
CA LEU A 132 -21.16 2.48 2.69
C LEU A 132 -21.91 3.06 3.91
N GLY A 133 -23.18 2.69 4.08
CA GLY A 133 -23.97 3.06 5.26
C GLY A 133 -23.40 2.51 6.56
N ILE A 134 -23.03 1.22 6.57
CA ILE A 134 -22.40 0.58 7.74
C ILE A 134 -21.02 1.18 8.03
N PHE A 135 -20.25 1.54 7.00
CA PHE A 135 -18.94 2.18 7.16
C PHE A 135 -19.08 3.61 7.69
N ALA A 136 -20.10 4.37 7.26
CA ALA A 136 -20.42 5.66 7.87
C ALA A 136 -20.76 5.49 9.35
N GLY A 137 -21.59 4.51 9.70
CA GLY A 137 -21.88 4.14 11.09
C GLY A 137 -20.63 3.72 11.88
N TYR A 138 -19.71 2.97 11.24
CA TYR A 138 -18.43 2.61 11.81
C TYR A 138 -17.61 3.85 12.17
N VAL A 139 -17.51 4.83 11.27
CA VAL A 139 -16.74 6.05 11.50
C VAL A 139 -17.32 6.84 12.67
N VAL A 140 -18.64 7.02 12.73
CA VAL A 140 -19.33 7.69 13.85
C VAL A 140 -19.06 6.97 15.16
N LEU A 141 -19.27 5.65 15.19
CA LEU A 141 -19.05 4.83 16.39
C LEU A 141 -17.57 4.83 16.81
N PHE A 142 -16.66 4.85 15.85
CA PHE A 142 -15.23 4.90 16.11
C PHE A 142 -14.78 6.24 16.68
N VAL A 143 -15.33 7.36 16.21
CA VAL A 143 -15.03 8.68 16.78
C VAL A 143 -15.50 8.77 18.24
N ILE A 144 -16.66 8.19 18.56
CA ILE A 144 -17.22 8.18 19.93
C ILE A 144 -16.43 7.23 20.84
N THR A 145 -16.28 5.96 20.43
CA THR A 145 -15.73 4.91 21.30
C THR A 145 -14.20 4.86 21.28
N ARG A 146 -13.58 5.23 20.17
CA ARG A 146 -12.14 5.10 19.89
C ARG A 146 -11.60 3.68 20.04
N ILE A 147 -12.47 2.67 19.97
CA ILE A 147 -12.12 1.24 20.11
C ILE A 147 -12.46 0.50 18.81
N GLY A 148 -11.44 0.24 17.99
CA GLY A 148 -11.63 -0.34 16.66
C GLY A 148 -12.21 -1.76 16.66
N SER A 149 -11.89 -2.60 17.65
CA SER A 149 -12.44 -3.97 17.73
C SER A 149 -13.92 -4.01 18.05
N LEU A 150 -14.40 -3.09 18.90
CA LEU A 150 -15.80 -2.97 19.25
C LEU A 150 -16.62 -2.56 18.01
N CYS A 151 -16.17 -1.51 17.32
CA CYS A 151 -16.80 -1.04 16.09
C CYS A 151 -16.86 -2.14 15.03
N SER A 152 -15.77 -2.90 14.87
CA SER A 152 -15.69 -3.97 13.87
C SER A 152 -16.67 -5.11 14.15
N LEU A 153 -16.81 -5.52 15.43
CA LEU A 153 -17.75 -6.58 15.82
C LEU A 153 -19.21 -6.15 15.63
N ILE A 154 -19.53 -4.91 16.03
CA ILE A 154 -20.89 -4.36 15.84
C ILE A 154 -21.23 -4.30 14.36
N CYS A 155 -20.36 -3.74 13.52
CA CYS A 155 -20.59 -3.66 12.08
C CYS A 155 -20.68 -5.05 11.42
N ALA A 156 -19.90 -6.03 11.86
CA ALA A 156 -19.99 -7.40 11.35
C ALA A 156 -21.36 -8.04 11.65
N ILE A 157 -21.90 -7.81 12.86
CA ILE A 157 -23.23 -8.31 13.25
C ILE A 157 -24.34 -7.57 12.48
N VAL A 158 -24.26 -6.24 12.37
CA VAL A 158 -25.23 -5.43 11.62
C VAL A 158 -25.26 -5.87 10.15
N TYR A 159 -24.09 -6.03 9.53
CA TYR A 159 -23.99 -6.51 8.16
C TYR A 159 -24.57 -7.93 8.03
N LEU A 160 -24.25 -8.85 8.96
CA LEU A 160 -24.81 -10.20 8.97
C LEU A 160 -26.33 -10.18 8.93
N VAL A 161 -26.97 -9.39 9.80
CA VAL A 161 -28.44 -9.32 9.89
C VAL A 161 -29.03 -8.77 8.60
N VAL A 162 -28.53 -7.63 8.11
CA VAL A 162 -29.06 -6.97 6.91
C VAL A 162 -28.88 -7.85 5.68
N ASP A 163 -27.68 -8.38 5.47
CA ASP A 163 -27.34 -9.16 4.29
C ASP A 163 -28.00 -10.56 4.31
N THR A 164 -28.25 -11.13 5.49
CA THR A 164 -29.05 -12.38 5.61
C THR A 164 -30.46 -12.21 5.06
N VAL A 165 -31.12 -11.08 5.37
CA VAL A 165 -32.47 -10.82 4.84
C VAL A 165 -32.45 -10.78 3.31
N LEU A 166 -31.48 -10.08 2.73
CA LEU A 166 -31.34 -9.98 1.27
C LEU A 166 -31.00 -11.31 0.62
N LEU A 167 -30.05 -12.05 1.17
CA LEU A 167 -29.64 -13.36 0.66
C LEU A 167 -30.78 -14.39 0.70
N CYS A 168 -31.64 -14.32 1.72
CA CYS A 168 -32.86 -15.13 1.79
C CYS A 168 -33.87 -14.75 0.71
N LEU A 169 -34.11 -13.45 0.48
CA LEU A 169 -35.00 -12.98 -0.59
C LEU A 169 -34.48 -13.35 -1.98
N GLU A 170 -33.16 -13.34 -2.17
CA GLU A 170 -32.49 -13.75 -3.40
C GLU A 170 -32.32 -15.27 -3.56
N HIS A 171 -32.73 -16.07 -2.55
CA HIS A 171 -32.53 -17.52 -2.50
C HIS A 171 -31.05 -17.95 -2.63
N ASN A 172 -30.12 -17.09 -2.19
CA ASN A 172 -28.67 -17.31 -2.27
C ASN A 172 -28.13 -17.99 -1.01
N TYR A 173 -28.53 -19.24 -0.77
CA TYR A 173 -28.11 -19.98 0.42
C TYR A 173 -26.61 -20.25 0.50
N VAL A 174 -25.93 -20.31 -0.66
CA VAL A 174 -24.46 -20.44 -0.72
C VAL A 174 -23.79 -19.16 -0.20
N GLY A 175 -24.27 -17.99 -0.62
CA GLY A 175 -23.82 -16.69 -0.11
C GLY A 175 -24.06 -16.56 1.39
N LEU A 176 -25.23 -17.00 1.87
CA LEU A 176 -25.56 -17.00 3.29
C LEU A 176 -24.61 -17.87 4.13
N GLY A 177 -24.35 -19.11 3.69
CA GLY A 177 -23.40 -19.99 4.37
C GLY A 177 -21.99 -19.41 4.43
N CYS A 178 -21.54 -18.79 3.33
CA CYS A 178 -20.27 -18.07 3.24
C CYS A 178 -20.21 -16.89 4.22
N LEU A 179 -21.27 -16.08 4.27
CA LEU A 179 -21.35 -14.92 5.17
C LEU A 179 -21.27 -15.34 6.64
N ILE A 180 -22.04 -16.35 7.03
CA ILE A 180 -22.01 -16.91 8.39
C ILE A 180 -20.60 -17.40 8.72
N ALA A 181 -19.96 -18.15 7.81
CA ALA A 181 -18.61 -18.66 8.02
C ALA A 181 -17.59 -17.52 8.24
N VAL A 182 -17.66 -16.44 7.46
CA VAL A 182 -16.76 -15.28 7.63
C VAL A 182 -17.01 -14.57 8.94
N VAL A 183 -18.26 -14.37 9.35
CA VAL A 183 -18.57 -13.71 10.63
C VAL A 183 -18.06 -14.54 11.81
N LEU A 184 -18.28 -15.87 11.79
CA LEU A 184 -17.72 -16.78 12.79
C LEU A 184 -16.20 -16.69 12.84
N LEU A 185 -15.54 -16.66 11.69
CA LEU A 185 -14.08 -16.50 11.60
C LEU A 185 -13.61 -15.16 12.18
N ILE A 186 -14.32 -14.06 11.91
CA ILE A 186 -14.01 -12.73 12.47
C ILE A 186 -14.15 -12.73 13.99
N VAL A 187 -15.24 -13.32 14.52
CA VAL A 187 -15.47 -13.42 15.97
C VAL A 187 -14.35 -14.23 16.63
N TRP A 188 -13.99 -15.37 16.07
CA TRP A 188 -12.87 -16.18 16.53
C TRP A 188 -11.53 -15.42 16.45
N ALA A 189 -11.28 -14.71 15.34
CA ALA A 189 -10.09 -13.87 15.19
C ALA A 189 -10.04 -12.72 16.23
N HIS A 190 -11.20 -12.29 16.73
CA HIS A 190 -11.35 -11.27 17.76
C HIS A 190 -11.32 -11.80 19.20
N ARG A 191 -11.22 -13.11 19.45
CA ARG A 191 -11.24 -13.72 20.80
C ARG A 191 -10.37 -12.98 21.84
N SER A 192 -9.15 -12.56 21.47
CA SER A 192 -8.26 -11.82 22.37
C SER A 192 -8.74 -10.40 22.68
N ASN A 193 -9.42 -9.76 21.72
CA ASN A 193 -10.01 -8.43 21.90
C ASN A 193 -11.30 -8.50 22.69
N ILE A 194 -12.11 -9.54 22.48
CA ILE A 194 -13.31 -9.79 23.27
C ILE A 194 -12.91 -9.98 24.74
N LYS A 195 -11.88 -10.79 25.01
CA LYS A 195 -11.32 -10.93 26.36
C LYS A 195 -10.92 -9.57 26.96
N ARG A 196 -10.14 -8.76 26.24
CA ARG A 196 -9.73 -7.43 26.71
C ARG A 196 -10.88 -6.43 26.86
N LEU A 197 -11.94 -6.53 26.04
CA LEU A 197 -13.14 -5.72 26.18
C LEU A 197 -13.88 -6.04 27.48
N ILE A 198 -14.07 -7.33 27.77
CA ILE A 198 -14.68 -7.81 29.03
C ILE A 198 -13.84 -7.34 30.23
N GLU A 199 -12.52 -7.41 30.11
CA GLU A 199 -11.57 -6.95 31.14
C GLU A 199 -11.44 -5.41 31.22
N LYS A 200 -12.11 -4.65 30.35
CA LYS A 200 -11.98 -3.19 30.22
C LYS A 200 -10.54 -2.71 29.97
N ARG A 201 -9.73 -3.52 29.29
CA ARG A 201 -8.32 -3.27 28.93
C ARG A 201 -8.09 -3.22 27.43
N GLU A 202 -9.14 -3.02 26.63
CA GLU A 202 -8.99 -2.91 25.18
C GLU A 202 -8.29 -1.59 24.81
N ASN A 203 -7.51 -1.64 23.73
CA ASN A 203 -6.70 -0.50 23.31
C ASN A 203 -7.58 0.61 22.74
N VAL A 204 -7.58 1.75 23.43
CA VAL A 204 -8.19 3.00 22.96
C VAL A 204 -7.21 3.74 22.06
N ILE A 205 -7.69 4.29 20.95
CA ILE A 205 -6.87 5.06 20.01
C ILE A 205 -6.94 6.55 20.37
N ASP A 206 -5.77 7.16 20.57
CA ASP A 206 -5.67 8.61 20.72
C ASP A 206 -5.58 9.28 19.35
N LEU A 207 -6.67 9.92 18.94
CA LEU A 207 -6.78 10.60 17.65
C LEU A 207 -5.83 11.80 17.52
N LYS A 208 -5.52 12.50 18.63
CA LYS A 208 -4.58 13.64 18.61
C LYS A 208 -3.16 13.15 18.36
N ALA A 209 -2.76 12.09 19.06
CA ALA A 209 -1.44 11.48 18.87
C ALA A 209 -1.25 10.93 17.45
N VAL A 210 -2.31 10.38 16.85
CA VAL A 210 -2.29 9.93 15.45
C VAL A 210 -2.07 11.11 14.51
N ALA A 211 -2.84 12.20 14.66
CA ALA A 211 -2.72 13.39 13.80
C ALA A 211 -1.33 14.04 13.89
N GLN A 212 -0.76 14.13 15.11
CA GLN A 212 0.58 14.68 15.31
C GLN A 212 1.64 13.89 14.53
N LYS A 213 1.59 12.55 14.58
CA LYS A 213 2.55 11.70 13.85
C LYS A 213 2.54 11.94 12.34
N ASP A 214 1.36 12.16 11.75
CA ASP A 214 1.28 12.45 10.32
C ASP A 214 1.80 13.86 10.00
N ALA A 215 1.51 14.85 10.85
CA ALA A 215 2.06 16.20 10.70
C ALA A 215 3.59 16.19 10.75
N ASP A 216 4.19 15.51 11.74
CA ASP A 216 5.64 15.37 11.89
C ASP A 216 6.25 14.66 10.67
N ARG A 217 5.58 13.63 10.14
CA ARG A 217 6.04 12.95 8.93
C ARG A 217 6.04 13.88 7.73
N ILE A 218 4.96 14.63 7.50
CA ILE A 218 4.87 15.56 6.37
C ILE A 218 5.95 16.64 6.48
N HIS A 219 6.20 17.15 7.69
CA HIS A 219 7.29 18.10 7.95
C HIS A 219 8.65 17.50 7.57
N ASN A 220 8.99 16.33 8.09
CA ASN A 220 10.26 15.66 7.82
C ASN A 220 10.46 15.30 6.34
N LEU A 221 9.39 14.96 5.62
CA LEU A 221 9.44 14.72 4.18
C LEU A 221 9.74 15.99 3.39
N LYS A 222 9.13 17.12 3.78
CA LYS A 222 9.40 18.44 3.18
C LYS A 222 10.83 18.90 3.42
N GLU A 223 11.35 18.70 4.63
CA GLU A 223 12.76 19.03 4.93
C GLU A 223 13.73 18.18 4.12
N LYS A 224 13.49 16.87 4.02
CA LYS A 224 14.32 15.99 3.18
C LYS A 224 14.25 16.33 1.70
N SER A 225 13.09 16.73 1.18
CA SER A 225 12.96 17.14 -0.22
C SER A 225 13.65 18.47 -0.50
N ARG A 226 13.58 19.43 0.44
CA ARG A 226 14.35 20.69 0.38
C ARG A 226 15.85 20.41 0.41
N ALA A 227 16.33 19.66 1.39
CA ALA A 227 17.75 19.29 1.48
C ALA A 227 18.27 18.56 0.23
N LYS A 228 17.45 17.70 -0.41
CA LYS A 228 17.80 17.07 -1.70
C LYS A 228 17.81 18.06 -2.86
N ALA A 229 16.89 19.02 -2.89
CA ALA A 229 16.85 20.07 -3.91
C ALA A 229 18.08 20.99 -3.78
N ASP A 230 18.40 21.42 -2.55
CA ASP A 230 19.57 22.25 -2.25
C ASP A 230 20.88 21.52 -2.59
N ALA A 231 20.98 20.23 -2.24
CA ALA A 231 22.13 19.40 -2.61
C ALA A 231 22.27 19.18 -4.13
N LYS A 232 21.14 19.14 -4.86
CA LYS A 232 21.15 19.07 -6.32
C LYS A 232 21.57 20.41 -6.93
N HIS A 233 21.06 21.52 -6.40
CA HIS A 233 21.42 22.87 -6.85
C HIS A 233 22.91 23.15 -6.63
N ASN A 234 23.44 22.91 -5.43
CA ASN A 234 24.88 23.07 -5.15
C ASN A 234 25.77 22.19 -6.05
N LYS A 235 25.33 20.98 -6.40
CA LYS A 235 26.06 20.14 -7.36
C LYS A 235 26.05 20.72 -8.77
N THR A 236 24.92 21.25 -9.23
CA THR A 236 24.82 21.90 -10.55
C THR A 236 25.68 23.16 -10.60
N THR A 237 25.65 24.00 -9.57
CA THR A 237 26.49 25.21 -9.49
C THR A 237 27.98 24.90 -9.41
N GLN A 238 28.39 23.81 -8.74
CA GLN A 238 29.80 23.38 -8.75
C GLN A 238 30.25 22.86 -10.13
N VAL A 239 29.39 22.18 -10.88
CA VAL A 239 29.71 21.74 -12.25
C VAL A 239 29.85 22.94 -13.17
N GLU A 240 28.92 23.90 -13.13
CA GLU A 240 29.01 25.14 -13.92
C GLU A 240 30.27 25.94 -13.57
N ASN A 241 30.60 26.09 -12.28
CA ASN A 241 31.81 26.83 -11.87
C ASN A 241 33.10 26.14 -12.30
N ASN A 242 33.15 24.79 -12.29
CA ASN A 242 34.32 24.06 -12.77
C ASN A 242 34.45 24.11 -14.30
N GLU A 243 33.35 24.04 -15.05
CA GLU A 243 33.36 24.21 -16.51
C GLU A 243 33.82 25.63 -16.91
N VAL A 244 33.41 26.65 -16.16
CA VAL A 244 33.90 28.03 -16.37
C VAL A 244 35.39 28.15 -16.05
N LEU A 245 35.87 27.54 -14.96
CA LEU A 245 37.29 27.53 -14.61
C LEU A 245 38.14 26.81 -15.67
N ASP A 246 37.73 25.64 -16.15
CA ASP A 246 38.41 24.91 -17.23
C ASP A 246 38.42 25.73 -18.54
N SER A 247 37.35 26.50 -18.83
CA SER A 247 37.30 27.37 -20.01
C SER A 247 38.25 28.58 -19.91
N CYS A 248 38.39 29.16 -18.71
CA CYS A 248 39.32 30.26 -18.45
C CYS A 248 40.79 29.79 -18.52
N GLU A 249 41.11 28.62 -17.95
CA GLU A 249 42.46 28.03 -18.03
C GLU A 249 42.86 27.71 -19.48
N ASN A 250 41.95 27.17 -20.32
CA ASN A 250 42.26 26.93 -21.72
C ASN A 250 42.47 28.22 -22.53
N SER A 251 41.77 29.30 -22.20
CA SER A 251 41.98 30.60 -22.87
C SER A 251 43.30 31.29 -22.49
N GLU A 252 43.83 31.09 -21.27
CA GLU A 252 45.16 31.60 -20.88
C GLU A 252 46.32 30.79 -21.49
N VAL A 253 46.08 29.53 -21.89
CA VAL A 253 47.06 28.68 -22.59
C VAL A 253 47.15 29.02 -24.08
N GLU A 254 46.03 29.37 -24.72
CA GLU A 254 46.01 29.86 -26.11
C GLU A 254 46.69 31.24 -26.25
N ASP A 255 46.54 32.16 -25.29
CA ASP A 255 47.18 33.48 -25.35
C ASP A 255 48.72 33.42 -25.22
N LYS A 256 49.24 32.42 -24.49
CA LYS A 256 50.70 32.19 -24.37
C LYS A 256 51.32 31.47 -25.57
N THR A 257 50.54 30.75 -26.37
CA THR A 257 51.07 30.09 -27.58
C THR A 257 51.12 31.03 -28.78
N VAL A 258 50.37 32.13 -28.78
CA VAL A 258 50.39 33.14 -29.87
C VAL A 258 51.56 34.12 -29.74
N THR A 259 52.23 34.23 -28.58
CA THR A 259 53.35 35.15 -28.40
C THR A 259 54.74 34.62 -28.77
N ASP A 260 54.88 33.32 -29.08
CA ASP A 260 56.20 32.71 -29.37
C ASP A 260 56.49 32.46 -30.87
N ASP A 261 55.55 32.75 -31.79
CA ASP A 261 55.68 32.44 -33.23
C ASP A 261 56.01 33.65 -34.15
N VAL A 262 56.58 34.75 -33.62
CA VAL A 262 56.98 35.92 -34.44
C VAL A 262 58.47 36.25 -34.32
N VAL A 263 59.37 35.26 -34.43
CA VAL A 263 60.76 35.53 -34.88
C VAL A 263 61.30 34.28 -35.57
N GLU A 264 61.11 34.16 -36.88
CA GLU A 264 62.10 33.63 -37.84
C GLU A 264 61.41 33.47 -39.20
N ASP A 265 61.84 34.27 -40.18
CA ASP A 265 62.47 33.77 -41.41
C ASP A 265 62.38 34.84 -42.50
N ASN A 266 63.53 35.26 -43.03
CA ASN A 266 63.76 35.60 -44.43
C ASN A 266 65.13 36.27 -44.59
N THR A 267 66.12 35.52 -45.03
CA THR A 267 66.57 35.56 -46.44
C THR A 267 67.86 34.76 -46.62
N ASN A 268 67.74 33.69 -47.41
CA ASN A 268 68.84 32.92 -47.97
C ASN A 268 69.02 33.36 -49.43
N VAL A 269 70.23 33.75 -49.83
CA VAL A 269 70.65 33.80 -51.25
C VAL A 269 72.09 33.27 -51.38
N GLN A 270 72.16 32.07 -51.94
CA GLN A 270 73.19 31.41 -52.78
C GLN A 270 74.18 32.36 -53.51
N ASP A 271 75.36 32.00 -54.03
CA ASP A 271 76.24 30.81 -54.11
C ASP A 271 77.43 31.24 -55.02
N THR A 272 78.57 30.54 -54.99
CA THR A 272 79.70 30.51 -55.96
C THR A 272 80.58 31.77 -56.10
N THR A 273 81.92 31.78 -56.27
CA THR A 273 82.96 30.78 -56.61
C THR A 273 84.36 31.40 -56.36
N GLU A 274 85.26 30.58 -55.79
CA GLU A 274 86.74 30.46 -55.93
C GLU A 274 87.76 31.65 -55.88
N PRO A 275 89.03 31.37 -55.49
CA PRO A 275 90.09 32.36 -55.26
C PRO A 275 91.21 32.40 -56.32
N LEU A 276 92.08 33.41 -56.17
CA LEU A 276 93.49 33.57 -56.57
C LEU A 276 93.81 34.58 -57.70
N ASP A 277 94.75 35.48 -57.31
CA ASP A 277 95.56 36.47 -58.04
C ASP A 277 94.90 37.53 -58.95
#